data_AF-A0A383D594-F1
#
_entry.id   AF-A0A383D594-F1
#
_cell.length_a   1.000
_cell.length_b   1.000
_cell.length_c   1.000
_cell.angle_alpha   90.00
_cell.angle_beta   90.00
_cell.angle_gamma   90.00
#
_symmetry.space_group_name_H-M   'P 1'
#
loop_
_entity.id
_entity.type
_entity.pdbx_description
1 polymer ?
#
loop_
_entity_poly.entity_id
_entity_poly.type
_entity_poly.pdbx_seq_one_letter_code
_entity_poly.pdbx_strand_id
1 'polypeptide(L)'
;FNKSLEELTISEVSFLAGLPKAPNAYHPLRNADAAIGRRNYVLKRMLEDGYISDDEFAAARQLRIEVKGRNRDEFVEAPFFAEEVRREISEKYGEDVLYRGGLSVRTTLDPRLQKFGAQALRGGLISYDRRHGWRGPIAQIKPTVDWLQELMRIPLPTAMPDWGLAAVLEIDDASGAIIGLTDGKKGHIPLSDLTWARAWRDGQKLGPEVNKVSEVLTVGDVILVEELLSEDRNTEK
;
A
#
# COMPACT_ATOMS: atom_id res chain seq x y z
N PHE A 1 13.57 -16.05 -2.20
CA PHE A 1 13.13 -17.39 -2.65
C PHE A 1 12.03 -17.99 -1.78
N ASN A 2 11.91 -17.62 -0.49
CA ASN A 2 10.92 -18.20 0.43
C ASN A 2 10.99 -19.74 0.48
N LYS A 3 12.22 -20.23 0.62
CA LYS A 3 12.62 -21.64 0.63
C LYS A 3 13.63 -21.82 1.76
N SER A 4 13.64 -23.00 2.38
CA SER A 4 14.74 -23.45 3.22
C SER A 4 16.02 -23.66 2.40
N LEU A 5 17.18 -23.80 3.06
CA LEU A 5 18.46 -23.96 2.36
C LEU A 5 18.49 -25.23 1.50
N GLU A 6 17.84 -26.28 1.98
CA GLU A 6 17.74 -27.60 1.37
C GLU A 6 16.87 -27.61 0.11
N GLU A 7 15.97 -26.64 -0.03
CA GLU A 7 15.04 -26.52 -1.16
C GLU A 7 15.57 -25.62 -2.29
N LEU A 8 16.76 -25.01 -2.11
CA LEU A 8 17.34 -24.12 -3.09
C LEU A 8 17.90 -24.88 -4.29
N THR A 9 17.58 -24.40 -5.49
CA THR A 9 18.16 -24.89 -6.73
C THR A 9 19.62 -24.40 -6.88
N ILE A 10 20.40 -25.09 -7.70
CA ILE A 10 21.79 -24.71 -8.04
C ILE A 10 21.86 -23.25 -8.53
N SER A 11 20.86 -22.82 -9.31
CA SER A 11 20.74 -21.44 -9.81
C SER A 11 20.55 -20.41 -8.68
N GLU A 12 19.71 -20.73 -7.70
CA GLU A 12 19.43 -19.86 -6.54
C GLU A 12 20.63 -19.80 -5.59
N VAL A 13 21.28 -20.95 -5.31
CA VAL A 13 22.50 -21.02 -4.51
C VAL A 13 23.63 -20.21 -5.15
N SER A 14 23.82 -20.36 -6.47
CA SER A 14 24.84 -19.62 -7.23
C SER A 14 24.61 -18.11 -7.19
N PHE A 15 23.36 -17.68 -7.20
CA PHE A 15 23.02 -16.27 -7.06
C PHE A 15 23.38 -15.76 -5.65
N LEU A 16 22.97 -16.48 -4.59
CA LEU A 16 23.28 -16.11 -3.20
C LEU A 16 24.79 -16.05 -2.94
N ALA A 17 25.56 -17.02 -3.44
CA ALA A 17 27.01 -17.05 -3.33
C ALA A 17 27.69 -15.88 -4.08
N GLY A 18 27.02 -15.29 -5.07
CA GLY A 18 27.51 -14.13 -5.82
C GLY A 18 27.37 -12.79 -5.08
N LEU A 19 26.46 -12.70 -4.10
CA LEU A 19 26.08 -11.46 -3.41
C LEU A 19 27.16 -10.83 -2.53
N PRO A 20 28.00 -11.56 -1.77
CA PRO A 20 28.96 -10.95 -0.84
C PRO A 20 29.89 -9.91 -1.47
N LYS A 21 30.20 -10.06 -2.76
CA LYS A 21 31.08 -9.11 -3.48
C LYS A 21 30.47 -7.72 -3.62
N ALA A 22 29.17 -7.63 -3.87
CA ALA A 22 28.47 -6.36 -4.08
C ALA A 22 26.94 -6.56 -4.00
N PRO A 23 26.36 -6.66 -2.79
CA PRO A 23 24.95 -7.04 -2.62
C PRO A 23 23.99 -6.02 -3.26
N ASN A 24 24.30 -4.73 -3.19
CA ASN A 24 23.50 -3.67 -3.82
C ASN A 24 23.61 -3.68 -5.36
N ALA A 25 24.78 -4.03 -5.91
CA ALA A 25 24.99 -4.04 -7.36
C ALA A 25 24.23 -5.19 -8.04
N TYR A 26 24.04 -6.30 -7.35
CA TYR A 26 23.36 -7.50 -7.86
C TYR A 26 21.91 -7.63 -7.37
N HIS A 27 21.26 -6.51 -7.06
CA HIS A 27 19.87 -6.52 -6.61
C HIS A 27 18.94 -7.06 -7.73
N PRO A 28 18.20 -8.16 -7.51
CA PRO A 28 17.53 -8.91 -8.59
C PRO A 28 16.38 -8.15 -9.24
N LEU A 29 15.74 -7.21 -8.52
CA LEU A 29 14.66 -6.37 -9.06
C LEU A 29 15.14 -5.05 -9.69
N ARG A 30 16.31 -4.54 -9.29
CA ARG A 30 16.80 -3.23 -9.74
C ARG A 30 17.84 -3.38 -10.86
N ASN A 31 18.68 -4.40 -10.77
CA ASN A 31 19.79 -4.68 -11.66
C ASN A 31 19.76 -6.15 -12.11
N ALA A 32 18.66 -6.56 -12.76
CA ALA A 32 18.42 -7.96 -13.12
C ALA A 32 19.53 -8.56 -14.00
N ASP A 33 20.01 -7.83 -15.01
CA ASP A 33 21.07 -8.31 -15.90
C ASP A 33 22.40 -8.53 -15.16
N ALA A 34 22.74 -7.62 -14.24
CA ALA A 34 23.93 -7.75 -13.40
C ALA A 34 23.82 -8.94 -12.44
N ALA A 35 22.64 -9.17 -11.87
CA ALA A 35 22.34 -10.34 -11.04
C ALA A 35 22.48 -11.65 -11.81
N ILE A 36 21.91 -11.74 -13.01
CA ILE A 36 22.00 -12.92 -13.89
C ILE A 36 23.47 -13.16 -14.32
N GLY A 37 24.16 -12.11 -14.74
CA GLY A 37 25.57 -12.18 -15.12
C GLY A 37 26.44 -12.70 -13.97
N ARG A 38 26.20 -12.20 -12.75
CA ARG A 38 26.94 -12.65 -11.56
C ARG A 38 26.64 -14.10 -11.21
N ARG A 39 25.37 -14.51 -11.24
CA ARG A 39 24.99 -15.92 -11.02
C ARG A 39 25.64 -16.84 -12.05
N ASN A 40 25.62 -16.47 -13.33
CA ASN A 40 26.21 -17.27 -14.40
C ASN A 40 27.73 -17.39 -14.26
N TYR A 41 28.41 -16.36 -13.76
CA TYR A 41 29.82 -16.44 -13.41
C TYR A 41 30.08 -17.48 -12.31
N VAL A 42 29.26 -17.51 -11.25
CA VAL A 42 29.39 -18.51 -10.18
C VAL A 42 29.11 -19.92 -10.70
N LEU A 43 28.05 -20.10 -11.49
CA LEU A 43 27.74 -21.38 -12.16
C LEU A 43 28.92 -21.89 -12.99
N LYS A 44 29.57 -20.99 -13.74
CA LYS A 44 30.73 -21.35 -14.56
C LYS A 44 31.90 -21.81 -13.69
N ARG A 45 32.16 -21.13 -12.56
CA ARG A 45 33.19 -21.54 -11.60
C ARG A 45 32.87 -22.89 -10.95
N MET A 46 31.61 -23.14 -10.60
CA MET A 46 31.18 -24.43 -10.06
C MET A 46 31.42 -25.58 -11.05
N LEU A 47 31.18 -25.35 -12.34
CA LEU A 47 31.49 -26.31 -13.40
C LEU A 47 33.00 -26.52 -13.55
N GLU A 48 33.78 -25.44 -13.67
CA GLU A 48 35.25 -25.48 -13.81
C GLU A 48 35.93 -26.18 -12.62
N ASP A 49 35.39 -26.02 -11.42
CA ASP A 49 35.90 -26.60 -10.18
C ASP A 49 35.30 -28.00 -9.88
N GLY A 50 34.41 -28.52 -10.74
CA GLY A 50 33.89 -29.90 -10.67
C GLY A 50 32.75 -30.15 -9.68
N TYR A 51 32.06 -29.11 -9.22
CA TYR A 51 30.92 -29.23 -8.28
C TYR A 51 29.59 -29.56 -8.95
N ILE A 52 29.45 -29.30 -10.26
CA ILE A 52 28.26 -29.58 -11.06
C ILE A 52 28.67 -30.14 -12.43
N SER A 53 27.78 -30.89 -13.06
CA SER A 53 27.91 -31.38 -14.43
C SER A 53 27.56 -30.32 -15.48
N ASP A 54 27.94 -30.55 -16.74
CA ASP A 54 27.55 -29.72 -17.88
C ASP A 54 26.03 -29.62 -18.04
N ASP A 55 25.30 -30.72 -17.81
CA ASP A 55 23.84 -30.77 -17.89
C ASP A 55 23.19 -29.90 -16.80
N GLU A 56 23.69 -30.00 -15.56
CA GLU A 56 23.24 -29.16 -14.44
C GLU A 56 23.57 -27.69 -14.66
N PHE A 57 24.75 -27.38 -15.22
CA PHE A 57 25.13 -26.02 -15.60
C PHE A 57 24.17 -25.46 -16.65
N ALA A 58 23.88 -26.22 -17.71
CA ALA A 58 22.97 -25.81 -18.78
C ALA A 58 21.56 -25.57 -18.25
N ALA A 59 21.03 -26.48 -17.42
CA ALA A 59 19.72 -26.36 -16.81
C ALA A 59 19.65 -25.15 -15.86
N ALA A 60 20.63 -24.99 -14.96
CA ALA A 60 20.64 -23.91 -13.97
C ALA A 60 20.78 -22.52 -14.60
N ARG A 61 21.48 -22.41 -15.74
CA ARG A 61 21.65 -21.16 -16.47
C ARG A 61 20.37 -20.67 -17.14
N GLN A 62 19.48 -21.59 -17.54
CA GLN A 62 18.20 -21.25 -18.18
C GLN A 62 17.14 -20.75 -17.20
N LEU A 63 17.25 -21.12 -15.91
CA LEU A 63 16.33 -20.65 -14.88
C LEU A 63 16.39 -19.12 -14.73
N ARG A 64 15.25 -18.50 -14.39
CA ARG A 64 15.19 -17.07 -14.04
C ARG A 64 15.37 -16.89 -12.53
N ILE A 65 15.84 -15.72 -12.12
CA ILE A 65 15.92 -15.37 -10.69
C ILE A 65 14.54 -14.87 -10.26
N GLU A 66 13.75 -15.74 -9.64
CA GLU A 66 12.43 -15.39 -9.14
C GLU A 66 12.48 -14.94 -7.68
N VAL A 67 12.12 -13.68 -7.43
CA VAL A 67 11.99 -13.15 -6.09
C VAL A 67 10.57 -13.43 -5.59
N LYS A 68 10.43 -14.49 -4.79
CA LYS A 68 9.21 -14.67 -3.99
C LYS A 68 9.24 -13.75 -2.77
N GLY A 69 8.30 -12.80 -2.73
CA GLY A 69 7.95 -12.09 -1.50
C GLY A 69 7.30 -13.05 -0.50
N ARG A 70 7.40 -12.78 0.80
CA ARG A 70 6.54 -13.47 1.77
C ARG A 70 5.11 -13.00 1.54
N ASN A 71 4.15 -13.92 1.65
CA ASN A 71 2.74 -13.57 1.64
C ASN A 71 2.47 -12.60 2.79
N ARG A 72 1.79 -11.48 2.48
CA ARG A 72 1.35 -10.50 3.49
C ARG A 72 0.37 -11.11 4.49
N ASP A 73 -0.29 -12.21 4.13
CA ASP A 73 -1.35 -12.85 4.92
C ASP A 73 -0.89 -13.42 6.27
N GLU A 74 0.43 -13.60 6.49
CA GLU A 74 0.96 -14.01 7.80
C GLU A 74 1.19 -12.85 8.77
N PHE A 75 0.98 -11.60 8.34
CA PHE A 75 1.17 -10.43 9.19
C PHE A 75 -0.17 -9.91 9.72
N VAL A 76 -0.29 -9.90 11.04
CA VAL A 76 -1.32 -9.13 11.72
C VAL A 76 -0.96 -7.66 11.59
N GLU A 77 -1.80 -6.88 10.92
CA GLU A 77 -1.60 -5.44 10.75
C GLU A 77 -1.93 -4.71 12.07
N ALA A 78 -0.91 -4.52 12.90
CA ALA A 78 -0.99 -3.81 14.17
C ALA A 78 0.21 -2.87 14.35
N PRO A 79 0.44 -1.91 13.44
CA PRO A 79 1.67 -1.11 13.43
C PRO A 79 1.87 -0.33 14.73
N PHE A 80 0.79 0.20 15.32
CA PHE A 80 0.86 0.92 16.60
C PHE A 80 1.23 0.00 17.77
N PHE A 81 0.63 -1.20 17.83
CA PHE A 81 0.95 -2.16 18.89
C PHE A 81 2.38 -2.70 18.72
N ALA A 82 2.79 -3.01 17.49
CA ALA A 82 4.15 -3.47 17.19
C ALA A 82 5.19 -2.40 17.52
N GLU A 83 4.90 -1.12 17.26
CA GLU A 83 5.76 -0.01 17.64
C GLU A 83 5.85 0.14 19.17
N GLU A 84 4.76 -0.06 19.90
CA GLU A 84 4.79 -0.04 21.37
C GLU A 84 5.64 -1.18 21.93
N VAL A 85 5.47 -2.40 21.40
CA VAL A 85 6.32 -3.55 21.74
C VAL A 85 7.80 -3.27 21.45
N ARG A 86 8.09 -2.62 20.31
CA ARG A 86 9.45 -2.21 19.95
C ARG A 86 10.03 -1.23 20.97
N ARG A 87 9.25 -0.22 21.39
CA ARG A 87 9.63 0.76 22.41
C ARG A 87 9.92 0.07 23.74
N GLU A 88 9.02 -0.78 24.22
CA GLU A 88 9.18 -1.49 25.49
C GLU A 88 10.45 -2.38 25.49
N ILE A 89 10.70 -3.12 24.41
CA ILE A 89 11.91 -3.95 24.29
C ILE A 89 13.16 -3.08 24.24
N SER A 90 13.12 -1.97 23.49
CA SER A 90 14.24 -1.04 23.38
C SER A 90 14.58 -0.42 24.73
N GLU A 91 13.57 -0.03 25.52
CA GLU A 91 13.76 0.56 26.85
C GLU A 91 14.31 -0.46 27.84
N LYS A 92 13.84 -1.71 27.78
CA LYS A 92 14.19 -2.75 28.74
C LYS A 92 15.52 -3.44 28.45
N TYR A 93 15.86 -3.62 27.18
CA TYR A 93 17.01 -4.44 26.76
C TYR A 93 18.02 -3.67 25.89
N GLY A 94 17.72 -2.43 25.51
CA GLY A 94 18.57 -1.63 24.62
C GLY A 94 18.40 -1.99 23.14
N GLU A 95 18.85 -1.08 22.27
CA GLU A 95 18.72 -1.24 20.81
C GLU A 95 19.54 -2.42 20.26
N ASP A 96 20.71 -2.71 20.85
CA ASP A 96 21.56 -3.81 20.38
C ASP A 96 20.85 -5.16 20.53
N VAL A 97 20.18 -5.40 21.67
CA VAL A 97 19.44 -6.64 21.89
C VAL A 97 18.20 -6.68 21.01
N LEU A 98 17.48 -5.56 20.86
CA LEU A 98 16.31 -5.45 19.99
C LEU A 98 16.64 -5.87 18.55
N TYR A 99 17.74 -5.36 17.98
CA TYR A 99 18.05 -5.54 16.56
C TYR A 99 19.00 -6.71 16.26
N ARG A 100 19.82 -7.14 17.22
CA ARG A 100 20.86 -8.18 17.01
C ARG A 100 20.68 -9.40 17.90
N GLY A 101 19.77 -9.35 18.89
CA GLY A 101 19.57 -10.43 19.86
C GLY A 101 18.77 -11.62 19.34
N GLY A 102 18.18 -11.54 18.13
CA GLY A 102 17.39 -12.64 17.56
C GLY A 102 16.15 -13.00 18.38
N LEU A 103 15.55 -12.02 19.06
CA LEU A 103 14.43 -12.25 19.96
C LEU A 103 13.19 -12.78 19.22
N SER A 104 12.52 -13.76 19.82
CA SER A 104 11.15 -14.14 19.46
C SER A 104 10.21 -13.60 20.53
N VAL A 105 9.29 -12.71 20.12
CA VAL A 105 8.42 -11.96 21.04
C VAL A 105 7.00 -12.48 20.90
N ARG A 106 6.45 -13.02 21.99
CA ARG A 106 5.02 -13.37 22.10
C ARG A 106 4.31 -12.28 22.89
N THR A 107 3.28 -11.70 22.30
CA THR A 107 2.52 -10.59 22.89
C THR A 107 1.10 -11.03 23.28
N THR A 108 0.37 -10.13 23.93
CA THR A 108 -1.05 -10.32 24.29
C THR A 108 -2.02 -9.89 23.19
N LEU A 109 -1.53 -9.49 22.01
CA LEU A 109 -2.35 -9.00 20.91
C LEU A 109 -3.31 -10.10 20.42
N ASP A 110 -4.62 -9.87 20.53
CA ASP A 110 -5.62 -10.66 19.78
C ASP A 110 -5.88 -9.96 18.44
N PRO A 111 -5.53 -10.59 17.29
CA PRO A 111 -5.72 -9.99 15.96
C PRO A 111 -7.16 -9.61 15.64
N ARG A 112 -8.14 -10.35 16.18
CA ARG A 112 -9.56 -10.07 15.95
C ARG A 112 -9.98 -8.81 16.68
N LEU A 113 -9.60 -8.66 17.95
CA LEU A 113 -9.89 -7.46 18.72
C LEU A 113 -9.17 -6.24 18.17
N GLN A 114 -7.93 -6.40 17.70
CA GLN A 114 -7.19 -5.33 17.03
C GLN A 114 -7.93 -4.82 15.79
N LYS A 115 -8.45 -5.73 14.95
CA LYS A 115 -9.25 -5.37 13.78
C LYS A 115 -10.49 -4.58 14.17
N PHE A 116 -11.26 -5.05 15.15
CA PHE A 116 -12.45 -4.34 15.62
C PHE A 116 -12.12 -2.98 16.24
N GLY A 117 -11.04 -2.88 17.00
CA GLY A 117 -10.57 -1.61 17.58
C GLY A 117 -10.21 -0.58 16.51
N ALA A 118 -9.47 -1.00 15.47
CA ALA A 118 -9.13 -0.16 14.34
C ALA A 118 -10.38 0.33 13.57
N GLN A 119 -11.33 -0.58 13.30
CA GLN A 119 -12.59 -0.24 12.65
C GLN A 119 -13.44 0.73 13.49
N ALA A 120 -13.57 0.49 14.80
CA ALA A 120 -14.34 1.34 15.69
C ALA A 120 -13.75 2.76 15.79
N LEU A 121 -12.42 2.86 15.94
CA LEU A 121 -11.72 4.15 15.96
C LEU A 121 -11.92 4.91 14.65
N ARG A 122 -11.71 4.24 13.51
CA ARG A 122 -11.87 4.85 12.18
C ARG A 122 -13.30 5.29 11.95
N GLY A 123 -14.28 4.42 12.20
CA GLY A 123 -15.70 4.74 12.07
C GLY A 123 -16.12 5.91 12.97
N GLY A 124 -15.59 5.97 14.20
CA GLY A 124 -15.81 7.08 15.13
C GLY A 124 -15.25 8.41 14.60
N LEU A 125 -14.02 8.40 14.07
CA LEU A 125 -13.39 9.58 13.49
C LEU A 125 -14.10 10.05 12.22
N ILE A 126 -14.50 9.14 11.32
CA ILE A 126 -15.29 9.46 10.12
C ILE A 126 -16.63 10.07 10.53
N SER A 127 -17.33 9.44 11.46
CA SER A 127 -18.63 9.91 11.94
C SER A 127 -18.52 11.29 12.60
N TYR A 128 -17.45 11.51 13.38
CA TYR A 128 -17.15 12.82 13.93
C TYR A 128 -16.90 13.84 12.83
N ASP A 129 -16.03 13.54 11.86
CA ASP A 129 -15.70 14.45 10.77
C ASP A 129 -16.92 14.84 9.92
N ARG A 130 -17.74 13.86 9.53
CA ARG A 130 -18.97 14.08 8.76
C ARG A 130 -19.95 15.00 9.48
N ARG A 131 -20.07 14.89 10.81
CA ARG A 131 -20.94 15.77 11.62
C ARG A 131 -20.42 17.21 11.72
N HIS A 132 -19.15 17.45 11.44
CA HIS A 132 -18.54 18.77 11.49
C HIS A 132 -18.48 19.44 10.11
N GLY A 133 -18.70 18.67 9.04
CA GLY A 133 -18.88 19.19 7.70
C GLY A 133 -17.64 19.04 6.82
N TRP A 134 -17.85 19.32 5.54
CA TRP A 134 -16.86 19.20 4.48
C TRP A 134 -15.85 20.35 4.52
N ARG A 135 -14.56 20.01 4.50
CA ARG A 135 -13.44 20.95 4.61
C ARG A 135 -12.82 21.31 3.25
N GLY A 136 -13.42 20.84 2.16
CA GLY A 136 -12.89 21.02 0.82
C GLY A 136 -11.99 19.88 0.34
N PRO A 137 -11.58 19.92 -0.93
CA PRO A 137 -10.74 18.90 -1.54
C PRO A 137 -9.33 18.90 -0.93
N ILE A 138 -8.63 17.77 -1.05
CA ILE A 138 -7.27 17.64 -0.53
C ILE A 138 -6.24 18.36 -1.41
N ALA A 139 -6.56 18.56 -2.69
CA ALA A 139 -5.75 19.25 -3.68
C ALA A 139 -6.61 19.65 -4.88
N GLN A 140 -6.03 20.43 -5.79
CA GLN A 140 -6.63 20.73 -7.09
C GLN A 140 -5.64 20.44 -8.21
N ILE A 141 -6.12 19.86 -9.29
CA ILE A 141 -5.38 19.59 -10.52
C ILE A 141 -6.05 20.27 -11.70
N LYS A 142 -5.30 20.43 -12.80
CA LYS A 142 -5.90 20.85 -14.05
C LYS A 142 -6.63 19.64 -14.67
N PRO A 143 -7.95 19.73 -14.91
CA PRO A 143 -8.72 18.66 -15.53
C PRO A 143 -8.45 18.63 -17.04
N THR A 144 -7.26 18.17 -17.43
CA THR A 144 -6.86 17.98 -18.83
C THR A 144 -6.94 16.51 -19.21
N VAL A 145 -6.61 16.18 -20.47
CA VAL A 145 -6.50 14.78 -20.94
C VAL A 145 -5.55 13.95 -20.06
N ASP A 146 -4.56 14.59 -19.44
CA ASP A 146 -3.53 13.95 -18.61
C ASP A 146 -3.83 13.94 -17.10
N TRP A 147 -5.10 14.06 -16.70
CA TRP A 147 -5.52 14.10 -15.29
C TRP A 147 -4.95 12.95 -14.45
N LEU A 148 -4.78 11.76 -15.04
CA LEU A 148 -4.21 10.59 -14.35
C LEU A 148 -2.76 10.81 -13.91
N GLN A 149 -1.94 11.45 -14.76
CA GLN A 149 -0.55 11.74 -14.41
C GLN A 149 -0.46 12.76 -13.28
N GLU A 150 -1.31 13.79 -13.31
CA GLU A 150 -1.37 14.79 -12.23
C GLU A 150 -1.87 14.17 -10.92
N LEU A 151 -2.89 13.31 -10.98
CA LEU A 151 -3.42 12.61 -9.80
C LEU A 151 -2.36 11.71 -9.13
N MET A 152 -1.57 10.97 -9.92
CA MET A 152 -0.51 10.09 -9.39
C MET A 152 0.64 10.84 -8.71
N ARG A 153 0.77 12.17 -8.90
CA ARG A 153 1.79 12.99 -8.23
C ARG A 153 1.36 13.41 -6.82
N ILE A 154 0.08 13.28 -6.50
CA ILE A 154 -0.45 13.65 -5.20
C ILE A 154 -0.21 12.49 -4.22
N PRO A 155 0.46 12.74 -3.08
CA PRO A 155 0.72 11.69 -2.12
C PRO A 155 -0.60 11.23 -1.49
N LEU A 156 -0.87 9.92 -1.53
CA LEU A 156 -1.98 9.32 -0.81
C LEU A 156 -1.74 9.48 0.70
N PRO A 157 -2.70 10.02 1.47
CA PRO A 157 -2.58 10.06 2.92
C PRO A 157 -2.38 8.65 3.49
N THR A 158 -1.28 8.45 4.23
CA THR A 158 -0.87 7.13 4.75
C THR A 158 -1.88 6.52 5.72
N ALA A 159 -2.78 7.33 6.30
CA ALA A 159 -3.73 6.92 7.33
C ALA A 159 -5.06 6.33 6.80
N MET A 160 -5.21 6.16 5.48
CA MET A 160 -6.49 5.75 4.86
C MET A 160 -6.28 4.72 3.75
N PRO A 161 -5.95 3.45 4.10
CA PRO A 161 -5.60 2.44 3.09
C PRO A 161 -6.78 2.02 2.20
N ASP A 162 -8.01 2.11 2.70
CA ASP A 162 -9.20 1.67 1.95
C ASP A 162 -9.82 2.80 1.11
N TRP A 163 -9.35 4.04 1.25
CA TRP A 163 -9.84 5.16 0.43
C TRP A 163 -8.90 5.41 -0.74
N GLY A 164 -9.48 5.56 -1.92
CA GLY A 164 -8.77 5.92 -3.14
C GLY A 164 -8.70 7.42 -3.33
N LEU A 165 -7.67 7.89 -4.04
CA LEU A 165 -7.65 9.23 -4.60
C LEU A 165 -8.49 9.28 -5.87
N ALA A 166 -9.27 10.33 -6.02
CA ALA A 166 -10.02 10.59 -7.22
C ALA A 166 -9.97 12.05 -7.64
N ALA A 167 -9.88 12.29 -8.95
CA ALA A 167 -10.02 13.61 -9.54
C ALA A 167 -11.45 13.83 -10.05
N VAL A 168 -12.08 14.95 -9.73
CA VAL A 168 -13.38 15.33 -10.28
C VAL A 168 -13.19 15.80 -11.73
N LEU A 169 -13.78 15.07 -12.67
CA LEU A 169 -13.60 15.30 -14.11
C LEU A 169 -14.77 16.08 -14.73
N GLU A 170 -15.99 15.79 -14.27
CA GLU A 170 -17.22 16.40 -14.77
C GLU A 170 -18.20 16.57 -13.62
N ILE A 171 -19.01 17.63 -13.67
CA ILE A 171 -20.07 17.91 -12.70
C ILE A 171 -21.32 18.27 -13.47
N ASP A 172 -22.43 17.63 -13.10
CA ASP A 172 -23.77 17.98 -13.52
C ASP A 172 -24.71 17.87 -12.31
N ASP A 173 -25.41 18.96 -11.98
CA ASP A 173 -26.30 18.99 -10.82
C ASP A 173 -27.49 18.02 -10.95
N ALA A 174 -27.85 17.63 -12.17
CA ALA A 174 -28.92 16.67 -12.42
C ALA A 174 -28.46 15.21 -12.27
N SER A 175 -27.28 14.86 -12.80
CA SER A 175 -26.81 13.47 -12.84
C SER A 175 -25.76 13.12 -11.78
N GLY A 176 -24.91 14.04 -11.31
CA GLY A 176 -23.84 13.75 -10.35
C GLY A 176 -22.47 14.31 -10.75
N ALA A 177 -21.43 13.86 -10.06
CA ALA A 177 -20.04 14.06 -10.47
C ALA A 177 -19.47 12.79 -11.12
N ILE A 178 -18.68 12.95 -12.18
CA ILE A 178 -17.83 11.90 -12.73
C ILE A 178 -16.42 12.10 -12.19
N ILE A 179 -15.87 11.04 -11.62
CA ILE A 179 -14.53 11.05 -11.03
C ILE A 179 -13.60 10.11 -11.78
N GLY A 180 -12.30 10.41 -11.81
CA GLY A 180 -11.25 9.54 -12.32
C GLY A 180 -10.40 8.98 -11.19
N LEU A 181 -10.18 7.68 -11.16
CA LEU A 181 -9.44 6.96 -10.13
C LEU A 181 -7.98 6.74 -10.55
N THR A 182 -7.13 6.41 -9.58
CA THR A 182 -5.70 6.12 -9.81
C THR A 182 -5.43 4.89 -10.69
N ASP A 183 -6.41 4.02 -10.88
CA ASP A 183 -6.33 2.87 -11.81
C ASP A 183 -6.79 3.21 -13.24
N GLY A 184 -7.13 4.49 -13.49
CA GLY A 184 -7.63 4.98 -14.77
C GLY A 184 -9.12 4.75 -15.01
N LYS A 185 -9.83 4.04 -14.12
CA LYS A 185 -11.28 3.90 -14.23
C LYS A 185 -11.99 5.20 -13.86
N LYS A 186 -13.24 5.31 -14.29
CA LYS A 186 -14.14 6.38 -13.88
C LYS A 186 -15.16 5.86 -12.88
N GLY A 187 -15.50 6.69 -11.90
CA GLY A 187 -16.58 6.48 -10.94
C GLY A 187 -17.65 7.57 -11.08
N HIS A 188 -18.77 7.37 -10.39
CA HIS A 188 -19.89 8.30 -10.36
C HIS A 188 -20.29 8.56 -8.91
N ILE A 189 -20.46 9.84 -8.55
CA ILE A 189 -20.93 10.27 -7.24
C ILE A 189 -22.27 11.00 -7.43
N PRO A 190 -23.41 10.41 -7.05
CA PRO A 190 -24.69 11.09 -7.05
C PRO A 190 -24.80 12.10 -5.90
N LEU A 191 -25.75 13.04 -6.01
CA LEU A 191 -26.04 14.02 -4.94
C LEU A 191 -26.36 13.37 -3.59
N SER A 192 -27.01 12.20 -3.58
CA SER A 192 -27.36 11.46 -2.35
C SER A 192 -26.16 11.23 -1.44
N ASP A 193 -25.00 10.97 -2.05
CA ASP A 193 -23.77 10.59 -1.37
C ASP A 193 -22.98 11.83 -0.89
N LEU A 194 -23.42 13.02 -1.30
CA LEU A 194 -22.84 14.33 -0.95
C LEU A 194 -23.71 15.14 0.02
N THR A 195 -24.91 14.68 0.35
CA THR A 195 -25.84 15.40 1.25
C THR A 195 -25.25 15.69 2.64
N TRP A 196 -24.35 14.83 3.13
CA TRP A 196 -23.65 15.02 4.39
C TRP A 196 -22.61 16.15 4.33
N ALA A 197 -22.10 16.48 3.13
CA ALA A 197 -20.92 17.31 2.90
C ALA A 197 -21.21 18.82 2.99
N ARG A 198 -21.99 19.22 3.99
CA ARG A 198 -22.26 20.64 4.29
C ARG A 198 -20.94 21.32 4.65
N ALA A 199 -20.69 22.50 4.09
CA ALA A 199 -19.43 23.21 4.32
C ALA A 199 -19.13 23.41 5.82
N TRP A 200 -17.92 23.06 6.24
CA TRP A 200 -17.41 23.37 7.58
C TRP A 200 -17.25 24.89 7.74
N ARG A 201 -17.62 25.42 8.92
CA ARG A 201 -17.42 26.82 9.29
C ARG A 201 -16.82 26.93 10.69
N ASP A 202 -16.15 28.05 10.94
CA ASP A 202 -15.52 28.36 12.23
C ASP A 202 -16.46 28.11 13.41
N GLY A 203 -15.88 27.53 14.46
CA GLY A 203 -16.63 27.13 15.64
C GLY A 203 -17.52 25.91 15.42
N GLN A 204 -17.14 25.00 14.52
CA GLN A 204 -17.83 23.72 14.29
C GLN A 204 -19.28 23.89 13.81
N LYS A 205 -19.54 24.94 13.04
CA LYS A 205 -20.87 25.21 12.47
C LYS A 205 -20.96 24.62 11.08
N LEU A 206 -22.13 24.07 10.76
CA LEU A 206 -22.42 23.58 9.42
C LEU A 206 -22.96 24.71 8.53
N GLY A 207 -22.54 24.70 7.27
CA GLY A 207 -23.13 25.49 6.19
C GLY A 207 -24.57 25.08 5.87
N PRO A 208 -25.20 25.67 4.85
CA PRO A 208 -26.54 25.27 4.41
C PRO A 208 -26.59 23.80 3.98
N GLU A 209 -27.80 23.26 3.84
CA GLU A 209 -27.99 21.93 3.25
C GLU A 209 -27.51 21.91 1.80
N VAL A 210 -26.90 20.79 1.42
CA VAL A 210 -26.40 20.55 0.07
C VAL A 210 -27.56 20.11 -0.80
N ASN A 211 -27.86 20.90 -1.84
CA ASN A 211 -28.92 20.60 -2.81
C ASN A 211 -28.37 20.35 -4.21
N LYS A 212 -27.09 20.64 -4.43
CA LYS A 212 -26.42 20.52 -5.72
C LYS A 212 -25.01 19.97 -5.55
N VAL A 213 -24.55 19.21 -6.53
CA VAL A 213 -23.19 18.66 -6.54
C VAL A 213 -22.16 19.79 -6.65
N SER A 214 -22.47 20.81 -7.45
CA SER A 214 -21.64 22.01 -7.62
C SER A 214 -21.48 22.87 -6.36
N GLU A 215 -22.26 22.63 -5.30
CA GLU A 215 -22.08 23.30 -3.99
C GLU A 215 -20.96 22.67 -3.16
N VAL A 216 -20.55 21.43 -3.48
CA VAL A 216 -19.57 20.65 -2.73
C VAL A 216 -18.26 20.44 -3.50
N LEU A 217 -18.38 20.17 -4.80
CA LEU A 217 -17.27 19.78 -5.67
C LEU A 217 -17.09 20.77 -6.81
N THR A 218 -15.85 20.90 -7.29
CA THR A 218 -15.47 21.64 -8.50
C THR A 218 -14.66 20.73 -9.43
N VAL A 219 -14.78 20.93 -10.75
CA VAL A 219 -13.98 20.19 -11.73
C VAL A 219 -12.49 20.48 -11.49
N GLY A 220 -11.68 19.42 -11.39
CA GLY A 220 -10.26 19.48 -11.01
C GLY A 220 -9.99 19.24 -9.52
N ASP A 221 -11.02 19.18 -8.67
CA ASP A 221 -10.85 18.81 -7.27
C ASP A 221 -10.29 17.40 -7.13
N VAL A 222 -9.38 17.22 -6.19
CA VAL A 222 -8.91 15.91 -5.77
C VAL A 222 -9.49 15.58 -4.42
N ILE A 223 -10.21 14.47 -4.35
CA ILE A 223 -10.97 14.02 -3.19
C ILE A 223 -10.60 12.58 -2.85
N LEU A 224 -10.92 12.19 -1.61
CA LEU A 224 -10.84 10.80 -1.18
C LEU A 224 -12.21 10.16 -1.37
N VAL A 225 -12.21 8.95 -1.91
CA VAL A 225 -13.42 8.20 -2.23
C VAL A 225 -13.30 6.76 -1.75
N GLU A 226 -14.43 6.17 -1.43
CA GLU A 226 -14.57 4.75 -1.11
C GLU A 226 -15.63 4.16 -2.03
N GLU A 227 -15.43 2.91 -2.47
CA GLU A 227 -16.43 2.21 -3.27
C GLU A 227 -17.56 1.74 -2.36
N LEU A 228 -18.78 2.25 -2.61
CA LEU A 228 -19.97 1.80 -1.89
C LEU A 228 -20.50 0.52 -2.52
N LEU A 229 -20.27 -0.62 -1.87
CA LEU A 229 -20.87 -1.90 -2.25
C LEU A 229 -22.38 -1.85 -1.96
N SER A 230 -23.16 -2.60 -2.74
CA SER A 230 -24.63 -2.55 -2.68
C SER A 230 -25.22 -2.90 -1.31
N GLU A 231 -24.48 -3.64 -0.46
CA GLU A 231 -24.90 -4.01 0.89
C GLU A 231 -24.79 -2.84 1.89
N ASP A 232 -23.85 -1.92 1.69
CA ASP A 232 -23.60 -0.78 2.59
C ASP A 232 -24.65 0.33 2.44
N ARG A 233 -25.42 0.34 1.34
CA ARG A 233 -26.52 1.31 1.13
C ARG A 233 -27.72 1.10 2.06
N ASN A 234 -27.83 -0.07 2.69
CA ASN A 234 -28.95 -0.41 3.57
C ASN A 234 -28.70 -0.07 5.05
N THR A 235 -27.45 0.21 5.44
CA THR A 235 -27.06 0.51 6.84
C THR A 235 -27.03 2.01 7.16
N GLU A 236 -27.05 2.89 6.16
CA GLU A 236 -27.08 4.36 6.35
C GLU A 236 -28.50 4.98 6.33
N LYS A 237 -29.57 4.18 6.35
CA LYS A 237 -30.97 4.67 6.43
C LYS A 237 -31.51 4.78 7.86
#